data_AF-A0A7Y2F139-F1
#
_entry.id   AF-A0A7Y2F139-F1
#
_cell.length_a   1.000
_cell.length_b   1.000
_cell.length_c   1.000
_cell.angle_alpha   90.00
_cell.angle_beta   90.00
_cell.angle_gamma   90.00
#
_symmetry.space_group_name_H-M   'P 1'
#
loop_
_entity.id
_entity.type
_entity.pdbx_description
1 polymer ?
#
loop_
_entity_poly.entity_id
_entity_poly.type
_entity_poly.pdbx_seq_one_letter_code
_entity_poly.pdbx_strand_id
1 'polypeptide(L)'
;MKLHRNLVFATVDSLNEIFNEGKQADKVLRNTLKRDKRWGSRDRSFIAETTYDIVRWKRLYAEIAEVKEPFDRPNLFRLFAVWATLNGIKLPDWKQLEDTPTRRIKGRFDELSKQRVFRESIPDWLDEVGSKELGKQWEKELAALNEQADVVL
;
A
#
# COMPACT_ATOMS: atom_id res chain seq x y z
N MET A 1 16.73 -1.69 5.62
CA MET A 1 15.87 -2.77 6.19
C MET A 1 16.06 -4.06 5.40
N LYS A 2 16.08 -5.24 6.04
CA LYS A 2 16.14 -6.54 5.36
C LYS A 2 14.75 -7.17 5.34
N LEU A 3 14.30 -7.65 4.18
CA LEU A 3 13.00 -8.31 4.05
C LEU A 3 13.06 -9.77 4.52
N HIS A 4 12.15 -10.13 5.41
CA HIS A 4 11.98 -11.49 5.91
C HIS A 4 10.79 -12.15 5.22
N ARG A 5 11.02 -13.31 4.62
CA ARG A 5 10.03 -13.98 3.74
C ARG A 5 8.70 -14.24 4.43
N ASN A 6 8.71 -14.75 5.66
CA ASN A 6 7.49 -15.00 6.42
C ASN A 6 6.67 -13.72 6.66
N LEU A 7 7.32 -12.58 6.92
CA LEU A 7 6.64 -11.31 7.15
C LEU A 7 6.00 -10.77 5.86
N VAL A 8 6.74 -10.82 4.74
CA VAL A 8 6.23 -10.38 3.43
C VAL A 8 5.02 -11.23 3.02
N PHE A 9 5.07 -12.54 3.22
CA PHE A 9 3.93 -13.41 2.95
C PHE A 9 2.73 -13.08 3.85
N ALA A 10 2.94 -12.81 5.14
CA ALA A 10 1.87 -12.39 6.04
C ALA A 10 1.23 -11.06 5.60
N THR A 11 2.03 -10.10 5.12
CA THR A 11 1.55 -8.86 4.52
C THR A 11 0.73 -9.13 3.27
N VAL A 12 1.24 -9.91 2.31
CA VAL A 12 0.55 -10.25 1.05
C VAL A 12 -0.78 -10.97 1.31
N ASP A 13 -0.80 -11.93 2.23
CA ASP A 13 -2.02 -12.66 2.58
C ASP A 13 -3.04 -11.72 3.25
N SER A 14 -2.59 -10.78 4.08
CA SER A 14 -3.46 -9.75 4.67
C SER A 14 -4.04 -8.82 3.60
N LEU A 15 -3.24 -8.44 2.59
CA LEU A 15 -3.72 -7.63 1.47
C LEU A 15 -4.78 -8.37 0.63
N ASN A 16 -4.64 -9.68 0.44
CA ASN A 16 -5.66 -10.49 -0.22
C ASN A 16 -7.00 -10.42 0.53
N GLU A 17 -6.95 -10.64 1.85
CA GLU A 17 -8.13 -10.58 2.72
C GLU A 17 -8.81 -9.20 2.68
N ILE A 18 -8.04 -8.12 2.61
CA ILE A 18 -8.58 -6.76 2.59
C ILE A 18 -9.14 -6.41 1.21
N PHE A 19 -8.36 -6.61 0.14
CA PHE A 19 -8.71 -6.12 -1.19
C PHE A 19 -9.72 -7.01 -1.92
N ASN A 20 -9.56 -8.33 -1.83
CA ASN A 20 -10.39 -9.27 -2.59
C ASN A 20 -11.58 -9.78 -1.77
N GLU A 21 -11.39 -9.99 -0.47
CA GLU A 21 -12.45 -10.52 0.41
C GLU A 21 -13.23 -9.42 1.14
N GLY A 22 -12.84 -8.14 0.96
CA GLY A 22 -13.55 -6.99 1.54
C GLY A 22 -13.50 -6.92 3.06
N LYS A 23 -12.53 -7.59 3.71
CA LYS A 23 -12.40 -7.58 5.17
C LYS A 23 -11.81 -6.26 5.65
N GLN A 24 -12.25 -5.82 6.82
CA GLN A 24 -11.73 -4.60 7.46
C GLN A 24 -10.27 -4.77 7.89
N ALA A 25 -9.42 -3.81 7.52
CA ALA A 25 -7.97 -3.89 7.69
C ALA A 25 -7.52 -4.07 9.15
N ASP A 26 -8.16 -3.38 10.10
CA ASP A 26 -7.85 -3.50 11.54
C ASP A 26 -8.12 -4.91 12.07
N LYS A 27 -9.22 -5.54 11.63
CA LYS A 27 -9.59 -6.91 12.00
C LYS A 27 -8.63 -7.93 11.39
N VAL A 28 -8.27 -7.76 10.10
CA VAL A 28 -7.31 -8.61 9.42
C VAL A 28 -5.95 -8.54 10.13
N LEU A 29 -5.43 -7.34 10.39
CA LEU A 29 -4.15 -7.18 11.08
C LEU A 29 -4.16 -7.76 12.49
N ARG A 30 -5.22 -7.52 13.28
CA ARG A 30 -5.37 -8.13 14.62
C ARG A 30 -5.27 -9.65 14.57
N ASN A 31 -5.89 -10.27 13.57
CA ASN A 31 -5.85 -11.72 13.39
C ASN A 31 -4.47 -12.18 12.89
N THR A 32 -3.91 -11.52 11.87
CA THR A 32 -2.59 -11.86 11.32
C THR A 32 -1.52 -11.79 12.38
N LEU A 33 -1.45 -10.70 13.16
CA LEU A 33 -0.44 -10.53 14.21
C LEU A 33 -0.55 -11.57 15.33
N LYS A 34 -1.70 -12.22 15.51
CA LYS A 34 -1.88 -13.33 16.46
C LYS A 34 -1.47 -14.70 15.91
N ARG A 35 -1.25 -14.84 14.59
CA ARG A 35 -0.94 -16.12 13.94
C ARG A 35 0.38 -16.72 14.42
N ASP A 36 1.41 -15.89 14.59
CA ASP A 36 2.73 -16.34 15.06
C ASP A 36 3.15 -15.60 16.33
N LYS A 37 3.29 -16.35 17.43
CA LYS A 37 3.73 -15.81 18.73
C LYS A 37 5.21 -15.44 18.74
N ARG A 38 6.01 -15.96 17.80
CA ARG A 38 7.46 -15.69 17.71
C ARG A 38 7.77 -14.31 17.15
N TRP A 39 6.82 -13.68 16.46
CA TRP A 39 7.02 -12.32 15.94
C TRP A 39 7.18 -11.32 17.07
N GLY A 40 8.33 -10.67 17.09
CA GLY A 40 8.66 -9.60 18.03
C GLY A 40 8.00 -8.27 17.64
N SER A 41 8.22 -7.22 18.44
CA SER A 41 7.67 -5.88 18.18
C SER A 41 8.02 -5.36 16.78
N ARG A 42 9.27 -5.52 16.33
CA ARG A 42 9.74 -5.10 14.99
C ARG A 42 9.04 -5.83 13.85
N ASP A 43 8.83 -7.14 13.99
CA ASP A 43 8.15 -7.94 12.98
C ASP A 43 6.68 -7.52 12.85
N ARG A 44 6.03 -7.27 13.99
CA ARG A 44 4.63 -6.82 14.06
C ARG A 44 4.45 -5.42 13.48
N SER A 45 5.35 -4.50 13.81
CA SER A 45 5.37 -3.14 13.24
C SER A 45 5.56 -3.21 11.73
N PHE A 46 6.52 -4.01 11.22
CA PHE A 46 6.69 -4.21 9.79
C PHE A 46 5.40 -4.67 9.10
N ILE A 47 4.73 -5.71 9.61
CA ILE A 47 3.50 -6.22 9.00
C ILE A 47 2.41 -5.14 9.01
N ALA A 48 2.18 -4.49 10.17
CA ALA A 48 1.13 -3.50 10.32
C ALA A 48 1.34 -2.26 9.45
N GLU A 49 2.52 -1.64 9.54
CA GLU A 49 2.86 -0.42 8.80
C GLU A 49 2.83 -0.68 7.30
N THR A 50 3.44 -1.77 6.83
CA THR A 50 3.47 -2.10 5.40
C THR A 50 2.07 -2.37 4.86
N THR A 51 1.24 -3.12 5.59
CA THR A 51 -0.14 -3.38 5.16
C THR A 51 -0.96 -2.09 5.12
N TYR A 52 -0.90 -1.23 6.15
CA TYR A 52 -1.65 0.03 6.14
C TYR A 52 -1.18 0.99 5.04
N ASP A 53 0.13 1.07 4.80
CA ASP A 53 0.67 1.91 3.74
C ASP A 53 0.17 1.45 2.36
N ILE A 54 0.23 0.16 2.06
CA ILE A 54 -0.26 -0.38 0.79
C ILE A 54 -1.78 -0.23 0.66
N VAL A 55 -2.54 -0.33 1.75
CA VAL A 55 -3.99 -0.04 1.74
C VAL A 55 -4.27 1.43 1.44
N ARG A 56 -3.52 2.35 2.07
CA ARG A 56 -3.64 3.79 1.84
C ARG A 56 -3.34 4.15 0.37
N TRP A 57 -2.25 3.61 -0.17
CA TRP A 57 -1.78 3.92 -1.52
C TRP A 57 -2.24 2.92 -2.59
N LYS A 58 -3.32 2.16 -2.33
CA LYS A 58 -3.82 1.07 -3.18
C LYS A 58 -3.97 1.49 -4.65
N ARG A 59 -4.62 2.62 -4.92
CA ARG A 59 -4.90 3.10 -6.28
C ARG A 59 -3.60 3.46 -7.01
N LEU A 60 -2.73 4.23 -6.35
CA LEU A 60 -1.44 4.61 -6.90
C LEU A 60 -0.57 3.38 -7.22
N TYR A 61 -0.46 2.46 -6.27
CA TYR A 61 0.38 1.27 -6.43
C TYR A 61 -0.17 0.32 -7.50
N ALA A 62 -1.49 0.15 -7.60
CA ALA A 62 -2.11 -0.63 -8.65
C ALA A 62 -1.86 -0.04 -10.04
N GLU A 63 -1.96 1.29 -10.17
CA GLU A 63 -1.69 1.99 -11.44
C GLU A 63 -0.20 1.90 -11.83
N ILE A 64 0.73 2.02 -10.87
CA ILE A 64 2.16 1.82 -11.12
C ILE A 64 2.47 0.39 -11.55
N ALA A 65 1.84 -0.59 -10.91
CA ALA A 65 2.04 -2.01 -11.20
C ALA A 65 1.28 -2.49 -12.44
N GLU A 66 0.41 -1.66 -13.04
CA GLU A 66 -0.46 -2.01 -14.17
C GLU A 66 -1.35 -3.23 -13.87
N VAL A 67 -1.86 -3.31 -12.64
CA VAL A 67 -2.71 -4.41 -12.17
C VAL A 67 -4.11 -3.90 -11.84
N LYS A 68 -5.11 -4.77 -11.96
CA LYS A 68 -6.51 -4.48 -11.67
C LYS A 68 -7.09 -5.51 -10.72
N GLU A 69 -8.16 -5.11 -10.03
CA GLU A 69 -8.93 -5.98 -9.17
C GLU A 69 -9.77 -6.98 -9.99
N PRO A 70 -9.98 -8.21 -9.48
CA PRO A 70 -9.40 -8.76 -8.25
C PRO A 70 -7.89 -9.06 -8.41
N PHE A 71 -7.12 -8.86 -7.34
CA PHE A 71 -5.67 -9.09 -7.38
C PHE A 71 -5.35 -10.56 -7.13
N ASP A 72 -4.85 -11.27 -8.12
CA ASP A 72 -4.24 -12.58 -7.86
C ASP A 72 -2.97 -12.44 -7.00
N ARG A 73 -2.45 -13.57 -6.53
CA ARG A 73 -1.28 -13.58 -5.64
C ARG A 73 -0.05 -12.92 -6.27
N PRO A 74 0.31 -13.18 -7.56
CA PRO A 74 1.36 -12.42 -8.25
C PRO A 74 1.13 -10.90 -8.25
N ASN A 75 -0.09 -10.43 -8.51
CA ASN A 75 -0.42 -9.00 -8.50
C ASN A 75 -0.25 -8.39 -7.11
N LEU A 76 -0.62 -9.10 -6.04
CA LEU A 76 -0.38 -8.64 -4.67
C LEU A 76 1.12 -8.51 -4.36
N PHE A 77 1.95 -9.43 -4.86
CA PHE A 77 3.41 -9.30 -4.77
C PHE A 77 3.94 -8.12 -5.60
N ARG A 78 3.35 -7.80 -6.75
CA ARG A 78 3.70 -6.60 -7.53
C ARG A 78 3.39 -5.31 -6.75
N LEU A 79 2.24 -5.23 -6.08
CA LEU A 79 1.90 -4.10 -5.20
C LEU A 79 2.93 -3.94 -4.07
N PHE A 80 3.31 -5.05 -3.43
CA PHE A 80 4.37 -5.06 -2.43
C PHE A 80 5.73 -4.62 -3.01
N ALA A 81 6.06 -5.06 -4.23
CA ALA A 81 7.30 -4.70 -4.91
C ALA A 81 7.37 -3.21 -5.26
N VAL A 82 6.23 -2.60 -5.63
CA VAL A 82 6.10 -1.14 -5.80
C VAL A 82 6.41 -0.45 -4.48
N TRP A 83 5.71 -0.81 -3.39
CA TRP A 83 5.96 -0.25 -2.06
C TRP A 83 7.45 -0.33 -1.67
N ALA A 84 8.05 -1.51 -1.80
CA ALA A 84 9.45 -1.74 -1.44
C ALA A 84 10.40 -0.89 -2.28
N THR A 85 10.13 -0.77 -3.59
CA THR A 85 10.94 0.03 -4.51
C THR A 85 10.89 1.53 -4.19
N LEU A 86 9.69 2.05 -3.90
CA LEU A 86 9.49 3.46 -3.56
C LEU A 86 10.10 3.82 -2.20
N ASN A 87 10.10 2.87 -1.25
CA ASN A 87 10.78 3.00 0.04
C ASN A 87 12.30 2.75 -0.02
N GLY A 88 12.89 2.60 -1.22
CA GLY A 88 14.33 2.37 -1.38
C GLY A 88 14.82 1.02 -0.81
N ILE A 89 13.92 0.07 -0.60
CA ILE A 89 14.24 -1.25 -0.05
C ILE A 89 14.74 -2.14 -1.18
N LYS A 90 15.92 -2.74 -0.99
CA LYS A 90 16.47 -3.72 -1.93
C LYS A 90 15.61 -4.97 -1.94
N LEU A 91 15.06 -5.30 -3.11
CA LEU A 91 14.29 -6.52 -3.30
C LEU A 91 15.20 -7.75 -3.22
N PRO A 92 14.82 -8.79 -2.47
CA PRO A 92 15.53 -10.05 -2.45
C PRO A 92 15.28 -10.84 -3.74
N ASP A 93 16.19 -11.77 -4.04
CA ASP A 93 16.08 -12.69 -5.18
C ASP A 93 15.10 -13.83 -4.87
N TRP A 94 13.81 -13.50 -4.86
CA TRP A 94 12.72 -14.45 -4.66
C TRP A 94 11.87 -14.50 -5.92
N LYS A 95 11.47 -15.70 -6.33
CA LYS A 95 10.56 -15.93 -7.47
C LYS A 95 9.33 -15.02 -7.55
N GLN A 96 8.78 -14.60 -6.41
CA GLN A 96 7.62 -13.71 -6.36
C GLN A 96 7.94 -12.25 -6.71
N LEU A 97 9.20 -11.84 -6.60
CA LEU A 97 9.72 -10.48 -6.79
C LEU A 97 10.74 -10.39 -7.94
N GLU A 98 11.06 -11.53 -8.57
CA GLU A 98 11.84 -11.61 -9.81
C GLU A 98 11.21 -10.70 -10.89
N ASP A 99 12.06 -10.17 -11.77
CA ASP A 99 11.68 -9.27 -12.87
C ASP A 99 11.00 -7.94 -12.47
N THR A 100 11.08 -7.51 -11.21
CA THR A 100 10.54 -6.20 -10.80
C THR A 100 11.29 -5.04 -11.49
N PRO A 101 10.65 -4.25 -12.37
CA PRO A 101 11.32 -3.20 -13.12
C PRO A 101 11.44 -1.92 -12.28
N THR A 102 12.35 -1.90 -11.30
CA THR A 102 12.49 -0.80 -10.32
C THR A 102 12.60 0.59 -10.95
N ARG A 103 13.32 0.72 -12.08
CA ARG A 103 13.43 1.99 -12.82
C ARG A 103 12.09 2.44 -13.42
N ARG A 104 11.29 1.51 -13.96
CA ARG A 104 9.96 1.80 -14.51
C ARG A 104 9.00 2.22 -13.41
N ILE A 105 9.05 1.56 -12.26
CA ILE A 105 8.25 1.90 -11.08
C ILE A 105 8.48 3.36 -10.67
N LYS A 106 9.74 3.78 -10.53
CA LYS A 106 10.08 5.17 -10.19
C LYS A 106 9.61 6.16 -11.24
N GLY A 107 9.82 5.86 -12.53
CA GLY A 107 9.34 6.73 -13.62
C GLY A 107 7.82 6.90 -13.63
N ARG A 108 7.06 5.83 -13.41
CA ARG A 108 5.59 5.91 -13.30
C ARG A 108 5.14 6.67 -12.06
N PHE A 109 5.85 6.52 -10.94
CA PHE A 109 5.57 7.31 -9.75
C PHE A 109 5.73 8.81 -10.02
N ASP A 110 6.82 9.23 -10.68
CA ASP A 110 7.06 10.64 -11.04
C ASP A 110 5.98 11.20 -11.98
N GLU A 111 5.46 10.37 -12.89
CA GLU A 111 4.37 10.74 -13.81
C GLU A 111 3.04 10.86 -13.08
N LEU A 112 2.64 9.83 -12.33
CA LEU A 112 1.34 9.74 -11.66
C LEU A 112 1.23 10.73 -10.50
N SER A 113 2.35 11.08 -9.85
CA SER A 113 2.38 12.10 -8.80
C SER A 113 1.99 13.50 -9.29
N LYS A 114 1.92 13.73 -10.61
CA LYS A 114 1.44 14.99 -11.20
C LYS A 114 -0.09 15.07 -11.24
N GLN A 115 -0.78 13.95 -11.10
CA GLN A 115 -2.23 13.88 -11.13
C GLN A 115 -2.77 13.67 -9.72
N ARG A 116 -3.55 14.63 -9.22
CA ARG A 116 -4.07 14.66 -7.84
C ARG A 116 -4.67 13.33 -7.38
N VAL A 117 -5.53 12.71 -8.19
CA VAL A 117 -6.21 11.45 -7.83
C VAL A 117 -5.26 10.28 -7.58
N PHE A 118 -4.14 10.24 -8.30
CA PHE A 118 -3.12 9.21 -8.11
C PHE A 118 -2.12 9.62 -7.02
N ARG A 119 -1.69 10.89 -7.01
CA ARG A 119 -0.82 11.46 -5.98
C ARG A 119 -1.38 11.25 -4.58
N GLU A 120 -2.69 11.37 -4.41
CA GLU A 120 -3.39 11.20 -3.13
C GLU A 120 -4.07 9.83 -2.99
N SER A 121 -3.96 8.96 -4.01
CA SER A 121 -4.54 7.60 -4.08
C SER A 121 -6.03 7.51 -3.71
N ILE A 122 -6.83 8.46 -4.18
CA ILE A 122 -8.29 8.50 -3.99
C ILE A 122 -9.04 8.11 -5.26
N PRO A 123 -10.30 7.65 -5.20
CA PRO A 123 -11.13 7.42 -6.38
C PRO A 123 -11.64 8.73 -7.02
N ASP A 124 -11.96 8.71 -8.31
CA ASP A 124 -12.34 9.92 -9.08
C ASP A 124 -13.62 10.58 -8.55
N TRP A 125 -14.61 9.78 -8.14
CA TRP A 125 -15.86 10.31 -7.58
C TRP A 125 -15.63 11.12 -6.30
N LEU A 126 -14.65 10.74 -5.47
CA LEU A 126 -14.34 11.46 -4.24
C LEU A 126 -13.66 12.79 -4.57
N ASP A 127 -12.79 12.77 -5.58
CA ASP A 127 -12.12 13.97 -6.05
C ASP A 127 -13.08 15.00 -6.66
N GLU A 128 -14.06 14.51 -7.43
CA GLU A 128 -15.12 15.34 -8.03
C GLU A 128 -15.98 16.00 -6.94
N VAL A 129 -16.46 15.23 -5.97
CA VAL A 129 -17.26 15.76 -4.85
C VAL A 129 -16.46 16.74 -4.02
N GLY A 130 -15.23 16.39 -3.61
CA GLY A 130 -14.38 17.26 -2.80
C GLY A 130 -14.03 18.56 -3.52
N SER A 131 -13.72 18.49 -4.82
CA SER A 131 -13.45 19.69 -5.63
C SER A 131 -14.67 20.60 -5.75
N LYS A 132 -15.87 20.02 -5.87
CA LYS A 132 -17.12 20.78 -5.97
C LYS A 132 -17.46 21.49 -4.65
N GLU A 133 -17.37 20.77 -3.53
CA GLU A 133 -17.83 21.28 -2.24
C GLU A 133 -16.78 22.17 -1.54
N LEU A 134 -15.48 21.88 -1.71
CA LEU A 134 -14.39 22.56 -0.98
C LEU A 134 -13.50 23.43 -1.88
N GLY A 135 -13.62 23.31 -3.20
CA GLY A 135 -12.85 24.10 -4.16
C GLY A 135 -11.34 24.01 -3.92
N LYS A 136 -10.70 25.17 -3.70
CA LYS A 136 -9.24 25.26 -3.47
C LYS A 136 -8.77 24.64 -2.15
N GLN A 137 -9.67 24.43 -1.18
CA GLN A 137 -9.28 23.81 0.10
C GLN A 137 -9.08 22.29 -0.03
N TRP A 138 -9.72 21.67 -1.03
CA TRP A 138 -9.70 20.22 -1.21
C TRP A 138 -8.30 19.62 -1.29
N GLU A 139 -7.37 20.32 -1.94
CA GLU A 139 -5.98 19.85 -2.06
C GLU A 139 -5.27 19.79 -0.70
N LYS A 140 -5.55 20.74 0.20
CA LYS A 140 -4.98 20.73 1.55
C LYS A 140 -5.58 19.63 2.41
N GLU A 141 -6.90 19.43 2.31
CA GLU A 141 -7.60 18.36 3.02
C GLU A 141 -7.09 16.98 2.61
N LEU A 142 -6.89 16.73 1.32
CA LEU A 142 -6.33 15.46 0.86
C LEU A 142 -4.93 15.18 1.40
N ALA A 143 -4.05 16.18 1.35
CA ALA A 143 -2.71 16.06 1.90
C ALA A 143 -2.76 15.70 3.40
N ALA A 144 -3.61 16.39 4.17
CA ALA A 144 -3.79 16.13 5.60
C ALA A 144 -4.36 14.72 5.88
N LEU A 145 -5.29 14.22 5.06
CA LEU A 145 -5.85 12.87 5.21
C LEU A 145 -4.84 11.75 4.95
N ASN A 146 -3.77 12.05 4.21
CA ASN A 146 -2.67 11.11 3.95
C ASN A 146 -1.55 11.17 5.01
N GLU A 147 -1.61 12.12 5.94
CA GLU A 147 -0.71 12.18 7.08
C GLU A 147 -1.07 11.12 8.13
N GLN A 148 -0.07 10.66 8.89
CA GLN A 148 -0.31 9.76 10.00
C GLN A 148 -1.04 10.52 11.11
N ALA A 149 -2.19 10.00 11.54
CA ALA A 149 -2.96 10.61 12.62
C ALA A 149 -2.17 10.59 13.94
N ASP A 150 -2.19 11.72 14.65
CA ASP A 150 -1.63 11.83 15.99
C ASP A 150 -2.38 10.95 16.99
N VAL A 151 -1.64 10.37 17.93
CA VAL A 151 -2.24 9.65 19.05
C VAL A 151 -2.76 10.66 20.06
N VAL A 152 -4.08 10.73 20.21
CA VAL A 152 -4.73 11.51 21.26
C VAL A 152 -5.07 10.58 22.41
N LEU A 153 -4.48 10.82 23.59
CA LEU A 153 -4.65 10.05 24.83
C LEU A 153 -5.54 10.77 25.83
#